data_AF-A0A9E5W3M1-F1
#
_entry.id   AF-A0A9E5W3M1-F1
#
_cell.length_a   1.000
_cell.length_b   1.000
_cell.length_c   1.000
_cell.angle_alpha   90.00
_cell.angle_beta   90.00
_cell.angle_gamma   90.00
#
_symmetry.space_group_name_H-M   'P 1'
#
loop_
_entity.id
_entity.type
_entity.pdbx_description
1 polymer ?
#
loop_
_entity_poly.entity_id
_entity_poly.type
_entity_poly.pdbx_seq_one_letter_code
_entity_poly.pdbx_strand_id
1 'polypeptide(L)' 'MADRYKNDILLCDLDAFFASVEQRDNPAYRGRPVIVGGSAERRGVVS' A
#
# COMPACT_ATOMS: atom_id res chain seq x y z
N MET A 1 20.13 19.98 24.84
CA MET A 1 19.16 18.95 24.40
C MET A 1 18.29 19.37 23.20
N ALA A 2 18.21 20.67 22.84
CA ALA A 2 17.32 21.16 21.77
C ALA A 2 17.88 21.09 20.33
N ASP A 3 19.07 20.52 20.10
CA ASP A 3 19.77 20.59 18.80
C ASP A 3 19.87 19.24 18.05
N ARG A 4 19.21 18.19 18.56
CA ARG A 4 19.49 16.79 18.12
C ARG A 4 18.81 16.36 16.82
N TYR A 5 17.81 17.10 16.33
CA TYR A 5 16.96 16.67 15.20
C TYR A 5 16.91 17.70 14.06
N LYS A 6 17.96 18.52 13.92
CA LYS A 6 17.88 19.74 13.10
C LYS A 6 17.70 19.49 11.60
N ASN A 7 17.78 18.25 11.10
CA ASN A 7 17.54 17.87 9.70
C ASN A 7 17.04 16.42 9.54
N ASP A 8 16.39 15.85 10.57
CA ASP A 8 15.98 14.45 10.52
C ASP A 8 14.69 14.32 9.70
N ILE A 9 14.82 13.77 8.48
CA ILE A 9 13.68 13.50 7.60
C ILE A 9 13.35 12.02 7.69
N LEU A 10 12.15 11.70 8.17
CA LEU A 10 11.63 10.34 8.18
C LEU A 10 10.74 10.11 6.96
N LEU A 11 11.11 9.11 6.16
CA LEU A 11 10.27 8.56 5.12
C LEU A 11 9.52 7.35 5.67
N CYS A 12 8.21 7.32 5.46
CA CYS A 12 7.36 6.19 5.76
C CYS A 12 6.58 5.83 4.50
N ASP A 13 6.58 4.55 4.14
CA ASP A 13 5.79 3.99 3.05
C ASP A 13 5.04 2.77 3.58
N LEU A 14 3.91 2.44 2.94
CA LEU A 14 3.02 1.39 3.40
C LEU A 14 3.14 0.17 2.50
N ASP A 15 3.36 -1.00 3.11
CA ASP A 15 3.50 -2.25 2.39
C ASP A 15 2.26 -2.58 1.56
N ALA A 16 2.41 -2.58 0.23
CA ALA A 16 1.37 -2.90 -0.74
C ALA A 16 0.03 -2.21 -0.43
N PHE A 17 0.06 -0.90 -0.19
CA PHE A 17 -1.01 -0.13 0.45
C PHE A 17 -2.44 -0.52 0.04
N PHE A 18 -2.75 -0.52 -1.26
CA PHE A 18 -4.10 -0.82 -1.73
C PHE A 18 -4.50 -2.28 -1.50
N ALA A 19 -3.61 -3.24 -1.76
CA ALA A 19 -3.89 -4.65 -1.48
C ALA A 19 -4.04 -4.90 0.02
N SER A 20 -3.24 -4.23 0.86
CA SER A 20 -3.31 -4.33 2.32
C SER A 20 -4.61 -3.76 2.89
N VAL A 21 -5.12 -2.65 2.32
CA VAL A 21 -6.45 -2.11 2.66
C VAL A 21 -7.55 -3.09 2.25
N GLU A 22 -7.51 -3.63 1.03
CA GLU A 22 -8.50 -4.61 0.56
C GLU A 22 -8.49 -5.90 1.39
N GLN A 23 -7.32 -6.41 1.78
CA GLN A 23 -7.23 -7.57 2.67
C GLN A 23 -7.73 -7.26 4.08
N ARG A 24 -7.65 -6.01 4.53
CA ARG A 24 -8.20 -5.59 5.82
C ARG A 24 -9.73 -5.58 5.79
N ASP A 25 -10.29 -4.92 4.78
CA ASP A 25 -11.72 -4.64 4.65
C ASP A 25 -12.48 -5.87 4.09
N ASN A 26 -11.79 -6.71 3.30
CA ASN A 26 -12.27 -7.99 2.77
C ASN A 26 -11.37 -9.15 3.27
N PRO A 27 -11.59 -9.66 4.50
CA PRO A 27 -10.78 -10.71 5.13
C PRO A 27 -10.52 -11.97 4.29
N ALA A 28 -11.44 -12.33 3.39
CA ALA A 28 -11.33 -13.49 2.51
C ALA A 28 -10.16 -13.42 1.52
N TYR A 29 -9.56 -12.24 1.33
CA TYR A 29 -8.39 -12.04 0.48
C TYR A 29 -7.05 -12.28 1.20
N ARG A 30 -7.05 -12.41 2.53
CA ARG A 30 -5.82 -12.68 3.29
C ARG A 30 -5.24 -14.05 2.94
N GLY A 31 -3.92 -14.11 2.82
CA GLY A 31 -3.19 -15.32 2.45
C GLY A 31 -3.39 -15.75 0.99
N ARG A 32 -4.07 -14.95 0.17
CA ARG A 32 -4.26 -15.19 -1.26
C ARG A 32 -3.37 -14.26 -2.10
N PRO A 33 -2.97 -14.68 -3.31
CA PRO A 33 -2.39 -13.76 -4.29
C PRO A 33 -3.45 -12.72 -4.71
N VAL A 34 -3.16 -11.43 -4.50
CA VAL A 34 -4.08 -10.32 -4.73
C VAL A 34 -3.36 -9.19 -5.45
N ILE A 35 -4.04 -8.58 -6.42
CA ILE A 35 -3.65 -7.33 -7.07
C ILE A 35 -4.84 -6.38 -7.06
N VAL A 36 -4.58 -5.07 -7.03
CA VAL A 36 -5.59 -4.03 -7.26
C VAL A 36 -5.29 -3.41 -8.62
N GLY A 37 -6.27 -3.40 -9.51
CA GLY A 37 -6.06 -2.88 -10.87
C GLY A 37 -7.37 -2.65 -11.63
N GLY A 38 -7.25 -1.86 -12.70
CA GLY A 38 -8.36 -1.62 -13.61
C GLY A 38 -8.71 -2.87 -14.44
N SER A 39 -9.94 -2.92 -14.98
CA SER A 39 -10.38 -4.03 -15.84
C SER A 39 -9.50 -4.15 -17.09
N ALA A 40 -9.09 -5.38 -17.39
CA ALA A 40 -8.21 -5.69 -18.52
C ALA A 40 -8.85 -5.36 -19.87
N GLU A 41 -10.17 -5.52 -19.99
CA GLU A 41 -10.96 -5.22 -21.18
C GLU A 41 -10.92 -3.73 -21.55
N ARG A 42 -10.61 -2.87 -20.57
CA ARG A 42 -10.50 -1.42 -20.74
C ARG A 42 -9.05 -0.93 -20.73
N ARG A 43 -8.09 -1.83 -20.94
CA ARG A 43 -6.64 -1.55 -20.86
C ARG A 43 -6.23 -1.02 -19.48
N GLY A 44 -6.86 -1.55 -18.42
CA GLY A 44 -6.52 -1.22 -17.04
C GLY A 44 -5.10 -1.66 -16.67
N VAL A 45 -4.52 -0.98 -15.68
CA VAL A 45 -3.19 -1.27 -15.13
C VAL A 45 -3.29 -1.68 -13.66
N VAL A 46 -2.21 -2.27 -13.15
CA VAL A 46 -2.05 -2.62 -11.73
C VAL A 46 -1.58 -1.40 -10.96
N SER A 47 -2.11 -1.22 -9.76
CA SER A 47 -1.70 -0.22 -8.81
C SER A 47 -0.84 -0.78 -7.69
#